data_AF-A0A6A3L0A9-F1
#
_entry.id   AF-A0A6A3L0A9-F1
#
_cell.length_a   1.000
_cell.length_b   1.000
_cell.length_c   1.000
_cell.angle_alpha   90.00
_cell.angle_beta   90.00
_cell.angle_gamma   90.00
#
_symmetry.space_group_name_H-M   'P 1'
#
loop_
_entity.id
_entity.type
_entity.pdbx_description
1 polymer ?
#
loop_
_entity_poly.entity_id
_entity_poly.type
_entity_poly.pdbx_seq_one_letter_code
_entity_poly.pdbx_strand_id
1 'polypeptide(L)'
;MHCFEILKMGVQFMREIPQPRKRPRSLQNSFLDSQGEMQDRDQAEIDVSAEATNDDMFDAEDVLLSPTPSSQHLSIPGRPSSAGKKKAKQLQPDEQVDKAMMHSQKALAEATSAQVDIMQQQLEVAQKKLSILEAQQQTLRDQAEMSLMCTPTEGLAEFGQEYLCIKQRQLLEKLKQLDN
;
A
#
# COMPACT_ATOMS: atom_id res chain seq x y z
N MET A 1 -16.79 -35.89 14.95
CA MET A 1 -15.30 -35.85 14.94
C MET A 1 -14.74 -35.03 13.76
N HIS A 2 -15.45 -34.02 13.24
CA HIS A 2 -14.98 -33.25 12.08
C HIS A 2 -14.47 -31.84 12.45
N CYS A 3 -14.96 -31.28 13.56
CA CYS A 3 -14.56 -29.95 14.05
C CYS A 3 -13.11 -29.90 14.56
N PHE A 4 -12.57 -31.04 15.02
CA PHE A 4 -11.22 -31.09 15.61
C PHE A 4 -10.10 -31.06 14.56
N GLU A 5 -10.36 -31.55 13.35
CA GLU A 5 -9.36 -31.52 12.26
C GLU A 5 -9.19 -30.13 11.66
N ILE A 6 -10.27 -29.36 11.55
CA ILE A 6 -10.25 -27.97 11.06
C ILE A 6 -9.40 -27.09 12.00
N LEU A 7 -9.55 -27.25 13.32
CA LEU A 7 -8.74 -26.56 14.32
C LEU A 7 -7.25 -26.93 14.22
N LYS A 8 -6.94 -28.20 13.96
CA LYS A 8 -5.55 -28.68 13.83
C LYS A 8 -4.85 -28.10 12.60
N MET A 9 -5.56 -27.94 11.49
CA MET A 9 -5.04 -27.30 10.27
C MET A 9 -4.82 -25.79 10.44
N GLY A 10 -5.69 -25.10 11.21
CA GLY A 10 -5.52 -23.66 11.49
C GLY A 10 -4.29 -23.33 12.33
N VAL A 11 -3.90 -24.21 13.27
CA VAL A 11 -2.71 -24.01 14.12
C VAL A 11 -1.40 -24.18 13.34
N GLN A 12 -1.40 -24.99 12.28
CA GLN A 12 -0.22 -25.17 11.43
C GLN A 12 -0.01 -23.95 10.52
N PHE A 13 -1.08 -23.36 10.00
CA PHE A 13 -1.02 -22.15 9.18
C PHE A 13 -0.45 -20.93 9.92
N MET A 14 -0.78 -20.74 11.20
CA MET A 14 -0.23 -19.62 11.98
C MET A 14 1.27 -19.73 12.26
N ARG A 15 1.84 -20.94 12.20
CA ARG A 15 3.25 -21.20 12.54
C ARG A 15 4.20 -20.91 11.38
N GLU A 16 3.69 -20.81 10.16
CA GLU A 16 4.46 -20.60 8.92
C GLU A 16 4.43 -19.15 8.41
N ILE A 17 3.84 -18.21 9.16
CA ILE A 17 3.86 -16.80 8.79
C ILE A 17 5.29 -16.27 8.92
N PRO A 18 5.94 -15.83 7.81
CA PRO A 18 7.26 -15.23 7.89
C PRO A 18 7.21 -13.97 8.76
N GLN A 19 8.05 -13.89 9.78
CA GLN A 19 8.11 -12.69 10.62
C GLN A 19 8.51 -11.46 9.78
N PRO A 20 7.90 -10.28 10.04
CA PRO A 20 8.29 -9.05 9.36
C PRO A 20 9.77 -8.75 9.61
N ARG A 21 10.56 -8.65 8.54
CA ARG A 21 11.97 -8.23 8.62
C ARG A 21 12.02 -6.83 9.26
N LYS A 22 12.80 -6.67 10.34
CA LYS A 22 13.04 -5.36 10.96
C LYS A 22 13.60 -4.40 9.91
N ARG A 23 12.97 -3.23 9.77
CA ARG A 23 13.45 -2.16 8.88
C ARG A 23 14.82 -1.65 9.37
N PRO A 24 15.76 -1.31 8.47
CA PRO A 24 16.98 -0.60 8.85
C PRO A 24 16.63 0.69 9.59
N ARG A 25 17.29 0.96 10.71
CA ARG A 25 17.04 2.13 11.59
C ARG A 25 17.31 3.50 10.93
N SER A 26 17.79 3.55 9.68
CA SER A 26 18.18 4.82 9.04
C SER A 26 17.00 5.71 8.60
N LEU A 27 15.78 5.16 8.48
CA LEU A 27 14.59 5.94 8.11
C LEU A 27 13.84 6.55 9.29
N GLN A 28 14.27 6.30 10.53
CA GLN A 28 13.52 6.74 11.72
C GLN A 28 13.88 8.18 12.15
N ASN A 29 15.03 8.70 11.73
CA ASN A 29 15.51 10.02 12.14
C ASN A 29 14.97 11.17 11.27
N SER A 30 14.39 10.90 10.10
CA SER A 30 13.80 11.95 9.26
C SER A 30 12.36 12.29 9.62
N PHE A 31 11.74 11.54 10.55
CA PHE A 31 10.33 11.71 10.91
C PHE A 31 10.11 12.40 12.25
N LEU A 32 11.17 12.62 13.04
CA LEU A 32 11.09 13.18 14.40
C LEU A 32 11.28 14.70 14.47
N ASP A 33 11.59 15.37 13.36
CA ASP A 33 11.85 16.83 13.34
C ASP A 33 10.59 17.67 13.05
N SER A 34 9.38 17.08 13.14
CA SER A 34 8.13 17.76 12.77
C SER A 34 6.94 17.53 13.70
N GLN A 35 7.17 17.02 14.92
CA GLN A 35 6.13 17.07 15.96
C GLN A 35 6.68 17.69 17.23
N GLY A 36 6.23 18.92 17.48
CA GLY A 36 6.44 19.63 18.72
C GLY A 36 5.88 18.88 19.92
N GLU A 37 6.65 18.96 20.99
CA GLU A 37 6.22 19.11 22.39
C GLU A 37 5.01 18.30 22.87
N MET A 38 5.28 17.14 23.47
CA MET A 38 4.94 16.84 24.87
C MET A 38 5.43 15.43 25.19
N GLN A 39 6.56 15.33 25.88
CA GLN A 39 6.99 14.07 26.49
C GLN A 39 7.04 14.29 28.00
N ASP A 40 5.93 13.93 28.65
CA ASP A 40 5.91 13.70 30.09
C ASP A 40 6.60 12.36 30.39
N ARG A 41 7.21 12.34 31.57
CA ARG A 41 8.39 11.59 31.97
C ARG A 41 8.09 10.13 32.33
N ASP A 42 9.20 9.38 32.42
CA ASP A 42 9.43 8.17 33.24
C ASP A 42 9.35 6.79 32.55
N GLN A 43 10.50 6.29 32.08
CA GLN A 43 11.08 5.09 32.71
C GLN A 43 12.58 4.88 32.37
N ALA A 44 13.39 4.99 33.43
CA ALA A 44 14.62 4.28 33.79
C ALA A 44 15.50 3.59 32.72
N GLU A 45 16.73 4.11 32.64
CA GLU A 45 18.02 3.39 32.74
C GLU A 45 18.20 2.08 31.97
N ILE A 46 18.89 2.12 30.82
CA ILE A 46 19.86 1.06 30.46
C ILE A 46 21.15 1.69 29.95
N ASP A 47 22.20 1.24 30.61
CA ASP A 47 23.62 1.51 30.58
C ASP A 47 24.28 1.74 29.20
N VAL A 48 25.21 2.68 29.21
CA VAL A 48 26.05 3.09 28.09
C VAL A 48 27.25 2.15 28.03
N SER A 49 27.45 1.47 26.90
CA SER A 49 28.78 1.00 26.52
C SER A 49 29.07 1.41 25.08
N ALA A 50 29.78 2.53 24.99
CA ALA A 50 30.52 2.94 23.83
C ALA A 50 31.86 2.20 23.84
N GLU A 51 32.09 1.33 22.87
CA GLU A 51 33.44 1.07 22.37
C GLU A 51 33.42 1.22 20.85
N ALA A 52 34.03 2.32 20.44
CA ALA A 52 34.36 2.65 19.07
C ALA A 52 35.55 1.80 18.64
N THR A 53 35.40 0.99 17.60
CA THR A 53 36.45 0.77 16.60
C THR A 53 35.83 0.05 15.42
N ASN A 54 35.88 0.68 14.25
CA ASN A 54 36.56 0.14 13.07
C ASN A 54 36.31 1.14 11.93
N ASP A 55 37.36 1.89 11.66
CA ASP A 55 37.64 2.46 10.36
C ASP A 55 37.39 1.40 9.27
N ASP A 56 36.44 1.67 8.39
CA ASP A 56 36.57 1.17 7.03
C ASP A 56 36.26 2.30 6.05
N MET A 57 37.22 2.45 5.17
CA MET A 57 37.58 3.65 4.45
C MET A 57 37.00 3.50 3.05
N PHE A 58 35.94 4.24 2.75
CA PHE A 58 35.52 4.48 1.37
C PHE A 58 35.20 5.96 1.19
N ASP A 59 36.27 6.67 0.83
CA ASP A 59 36.26 8.00 0.22
C ASP A 59 35.44 7.94 -1.07
N ALA A 60 34.32 8.65 -1.08
CA ALA A 60 33.45 8.82 -2.24
C ALA A 60 33.11 10.30 -2.46
N GLU A 61 34.07 11.18 -2.19
CA GLU A 61 34.05 12.58 -2.63
C GLU A 61 34.54 12.67 -4.09
N ASP A 62 33.83 12.04 -5.04
CA ASP A 62 34.15 12.23 -6.48
C ASP A 62 32.95 12.07 -7.44
N VAL A 63 31.75 12.57 -7.09
CA VAL A 63 30.63 12.64 -8.05
C VAL A 63 29.87 13.96 -7.94
N LEU A 64 30.55 15.08 -7.77
CA LEU A 64 29.95 16.42 -7.98
C LEU A 64 30.92 17.38 -8.69
N LEU A 65 31.40 17.02 -9.87
CA LEU A 65 32.04 17.99 -10.77
C LEU A 65 30.96 18.65 -11.65
N SER A 66 30.37 19.72 -11.12
CA SER A 66 29.66 20.72 -11.91
C SER A 66 30.65 21.56 -12.74
N PRO A 67 30.34 21.93 -13.99
CA PRO A 67 31.30 22.61 -14.85
C PRO A 67 31.40 24.09 -14.44
N THR A 68 32.55 24.51 -13.94
CA THR A 68 32.91 25.92 -13.77
C THR A 68 33.65 26.44 -15.01
N PRO A 69 33.29 27.61 -15.57
CA PRO A 69 33.99 28.18 -16.69
C PRO A 69 35.28 28.84 -16.19
N SER A 70 36.42 28.16 -16.32
CA SER A 70 37.72 28.77 -16.09
C SER A 70 38.06 29.69 -17.27
N SER A 71 37.81 30.98 -17.07
CA SER A 71 38.33 32.07 -17.89
C SER A 71 39.74 32.39 -17.41
N GLN A 72 40.77 32.11 -18.22
CA GLN A 72 42.05 32.81 -18.21
C GLN A 72 42.89 32.50 -19.47
N HIS A 73 42.67 33.35 -20.48
CA HIS A 73 43.68 34.07 -21.26
C HIS A 73 45.12 33.50 -21.35
N LEU A 74 45.51 32.94 -22.50
CA LEU A 74 46.86 33.11 -23.08
C LEU A 74 46.78 33.15 -24.61
N SER A 75 47.33 34.24 -25.16
CA SER A 75 47.31 34.67 -26.55
C SER A 75 48.41 34.00 -27.38
N ILE A 76 48.08 33.40 -28.55
CA ILE A 76 49.01 33.23 -29.68
C ILE A 76 48.24 33.39 -31.02
N PRO A 77 48.67 34.25 -31.96
CA PRO A 77 48.01 34.46 -33.25
C PRO A 77 48.60 33.54 -34.33
N GLY A 78 47.77 32.71 -35.01
CA GLY A 78 48.29 31.93 -36.14
C GLY A 78 47.33 30.93 -36.80
N ARG A 79 46.54 31.43 -37.76
CA ARG A 79 45.91 30.75 -38.93
C ARG A 79 44.74 29.75 -38.74
N PRO A 80 43.74 29.76 -39.65
CA PRO A 80 42.53 28.95 -39.54
C PRO A 80 42.72 27.57 -40.18
N SER A 81 42.33 26.52 -39.44
CA SER A 81 42.15 25.17 -39.99
C SER A 81 40.78 25.08 -40.67
N SER A 82 40.78 24.63 -41.93
CA SER A 82 39.58 24.45 -42.75
C SER A 82 38.73 23.29 -42.22
N ALA A 83 37.61 23.61 -41.56
CA ALA A 83 36.62 22.63 -41.13
C ALA A 83 35.36 22.76 -42.00
N GLY A 84 35.16 21.81 -42.91
CA GLY A 84 33.88 21.59 -43.60
C GLY A 84 32.82 21.15 -42.60
N LYS A 85 32.22 22.09 -41.88
CA LYS A 85 31.11 21.83 -40.95
C LYS A 85 29.82 21.66 -41.74
N LYS A 86 29.30 20.43 -41.80
CA LYS A 86 27.88 20.19 -42.11
C LYS A 86 27.07 21.01 -41.11
N LYS A 87 26.35 22.03 -41.57
CA LYS A 87 25.44 22.82 -40.72
C LYS A 87 24.32 21.90 -40.25
N ALA A 88 24.49 21.28 -39.09
CA ALA A 88 23.36 20.80 -38.32
C ALA A 88 22.45 22.02 -38.12
N LYS A 89 21.21 21.96 -38.63
CA LYS A 89 20.20 22.98 -38.37
C LYS A 89 20.00 23.01 -36.85
N GLN A 90 20.66 23.96 -36.20
CA GLN A 90 20.41 24.31 -34.83
C GLN A 90 19.00 24.89 -34.81
N LEU A 91 18.03 24.07 -34.42
CA LEU A 91 16.65 24.52 -34.22
C LEU A 91 16.68 25.65 -33.20
N GLN A 92 15.89 26.70 -33.47
CA GLN A 92 15.81 27.83 -32.56
C GLN A 92 15.41 27.33 -31.16
N PRO A 93 15.94 27.91 -30.08
CA PRO A 93 15.68 27.44 -28.72
C PRO A 93 14.17 27.31 -28.43
N ASP A 94 13.35 28.19 -29.00
CA ASP A 94 11.89 28.17 -28.88
C ASP A 94 11.25 26.90 -29.46
N GLU A 95 11.70 26.44 -30.65
CA GLU A 95 11.21 25.19 -31.27
C GLU A 95 11.57 23.95 -30.45
N GLN A 96 12.68 23.98 -29.70
CA GLN A 96 13.09 22.88 -28.82
C GLN A 96 12.23 22.82 -27.55
N VAL A 97 11.89 23.99 -26.99
CA VAL A 97 11.00 24.10 -25.83
C VAL A 97 9.60 23.59 -26.16
N ASP A 98 9.04 24.01 -27.30
CA ASP A 98 7.71 23.55 -27.73
C ASP A 98 7.64 22.03 -27.93
N LYS A 99 8.69 21.45 -28.53
CA LYS A 99 8.77 19.99 -28.70
C LYS A 99 8.89 19.25 -27.36
N ALA A 100 9.69 19.76 -26.43
CA ALA A 100 9.83 19.18 -25.10
C ALA A 100 8.52 19.29 -24.30
N MET A 101 7.84 20.43 -24.41
CA MET A 101 6.56 20.68 -23.77
C MET A 101 5.49 19.72 -24.30
N MET A 102 5.37 19.56 -25.62
CA MET A 102 4.41 18.65 -26.23
C MET A 102 4.67 17.19 -25.82
N HIS A 103 5.93 16.75 -25.80
CA HIS A 103 6.29 15.42 -25.32
C HIS A 103 5.91 15.23 -23.84
N SER A 104 6.21 16.21 -22.98
CA SER A 104 5.88 16.18 -21.55
C SER A 104 4.37 16.10 -21.33
N GLN A 105 3.57 16.92 -22.03
CA GLN A 105 2.12 16.89 -21.95
C GLN A 105 1.55 15.56 -22.43
N LYS A 106 2.08 15.00 -23.52
CA LYS A 106 1.68 13.70 -24.01
C LYS A 106 1.98 12.60 -22.99
N ALA A 107 3.19 12.56 -22.44
CA ALA A 107 3.57 11.58 -21.43
C ALA A 107 2.72 11.71 -20.16
N LEU A 108 2.40 12.94 -19.74
CA LEU A 108 1.50 13.20 -18.61
C LEU A 108 0.08 12.70 -18.89
N ALA A 109 -0.45 12.94 -20.09
CA ALA A 109 -1.78 12.47 -20.50
C ALA A 109 -1.83 10.93 -20.55
N GLU A 110 -0.80 10.28 -21.08
CA GLU A 110 -0.67 8.81 -21.12
C GLU A 110 -0.60 8.23 -19.71
N ALA A 111 0.22 8.80 -18.82
CA ALA A 111 0.33 8.36 -17.43
C ALA A 111 -1.00 8.54 -16.67
N THR A 112 -1.69 9.67 -16.89
CA THR A 112 -2.99 9.93 -16.28
C THR A 112 -4.04 8.96 -16.79
N SER A 113 -4.06 8.66 -18.09
CA SER A 113 -4.96 7.66 -18.67
C SER A 113 -4.74 6.28 -18.05
N ALA A 114 -3.48 5.84 -17.97
CA ALA A 114 -3.14 4.56 -17.36
C ALA A 114 -3.56 4.50 -15.88
N GLN A 115 -3.43 5.61 -15.14
CA GLN A 115 -3.89 5.67 -13.75
C GLN A 115 -5.41 5.53 -13.64
N VAL A 116 -6.17 6.18 -14.52
CA VAL A 116 -7.64 6.04 -14.55
C VAL A 116 -8.05 4.60 -14.88
N ASP A 117 -7.37 3.96 -15.82
CA ASP A 117 -7.65 2.56 -16.18
C ASP A 117 -7.39 1.60 -15.00
N ILE A 118 -6.30 1.81 -14.27
CA ILE A 118 -5.99 1.05 -13.05
C ILE A 118 -7.08 1.27 -11.99
N MET A 119 -7.48 2.51 -11.77
CA MET A 119 -8.53 2.83 -10.79
C MET A 119 -9.87 2.20 -11.17
N GLN A 120 -10.22 2.21 -12.45
CA GLN A 120 -11.43 1.59 -12.96
C GLN A 120 -11.42 0.07 -12.73
N GLN A 121 -10.30 -0.60 -13.01
CA GLN A 121 -10.14 -2.04 -12.73
C GLN A 121 -10.24 -2.35 -11.24
N GLN A 122 -9.62 -1.52 -10.38
CA GLN A 122 -9.71 -1.69 -8.92
C GLN A 122 -11.15 -1.54 -8.43
N LEU A 123 -11.90 -0.59 -8.97
CA LEU A 123 -13.31 -0.39 -8.66
C LEU A 123 -14.14 -1.62 -9.07
N GLU A 124 -13.93 -2.15 -10.27
CA GLU A 124 -14.64 -3.34 -10.75
C GLU A 124 -14.34 -4.56 -9.85
N VAL A 125 -13.08 -4.75 -9.46
CA VAL A 125 -12.69 -5.82 -8.53
C VAL A 125 -13.35 -5.63 -7.16
N ALA A 126 -13.41 -4.41 -6.65
CA ALA A 126 -14.07 -4.11 -5.37
C ALA A 126 -15.58 -4.40 -5.43
N GLN A 127 -16.25 -4.01 -6.51
CA GLN A 127 -17.67 -4.29 -6.73
C GLN A 127 -17.96 -5.79 -6.79
N LYS A 128 -17.14 -6.56 -7.53
CA LYS A 128 -17.26 -8.03 -7.58
C LYS A 128 -17.06 -8.67 -6.20
N LYS A 129 -16.09 -8.20 -5.42
CA LYS A 129 -15.86 -8.68 -4.05
C LYS A 129 -17.06 -8.39 -3.14
N LEU A 130 -17.65 -7.20 -3.23
CA LEU A 130 -18.85 -6.86 -2.47
C LEU A 130 -20.02 -7.79 -2.82
N SER A 131 -20.30 -7.99 -4.11
CA SER A 131 -21.37 -8.87 -4.56
C SER A 131 -21.20 -10.32 -4.03
N ILE A 132 -19.98 -10.84 -4.03
CA ILE A 132 -19.69 -12.17 -3.46
C ILE A 132 -19.94 -12.18 -1.94
N LEU A 133 -19.47 -11.16 -1.21
CA LEU A 133 -19.65 -11.08 0.23
C LEU A 133 -21.12 -10.92 0.62
N GLU A 134 -21.90 -10.16 -0.14
CA GLU A 134 -23.35 -10.03 0.05
C GLU A 134 -24.06 -11.37 -0.16
N ALA A 135 -23.71 -12.11 -1.22
CA ALA A 135 -24.27 -13.44 -1.47
C ALA A 135 -23.90 -14.45 -0.37
N GLN A 136 -22.65 -14.42 0.11
CA GLN A 136 -22.20 -15.26 1.22
C GLN A 136 -22.94 -14.89 2.52
N GLN A 137 -23.10 -13.61 2.82
CA GLN A 137 -23.83 -13.14 3.99
C GLN A 137 -25.30 -13.57 3.93
N GLN A 138 -25.94 -13.46 2.76
CA GLN A 138 -27.31 -13.91 2.59
C GLN A 138 -27.43 -15.43 2.81
N THR A 139 -26.54 -16.22 2.19
CA THR A 139 -26.53 -17.68 2.37
C THR A 139 -26.37 -18.07 3.83
N LEU A 140 -25.49 -17.40 4.59
CA LEU A 140 -25.31 -17.65 6.02
C LEU A 140 -26.54 -17.25 6.84
N ARG A 141 -27.22 -16.15 6.49
CA ARG A 141 -28.50 -15.77 7.11
C ARG A 141 -29.55 -16.83 6.86
N ASP A 142 -29.75 -17.23 5.61
CA ASP A 142 -30.73 -18.26 5.24
C ASP A 142 -30.45 -19.58 5.95
N GLN A 143 -29.17 -19.98 6.05
CA GLN A 143 -28.76 -21.15 6.81
C GLN A 143 -29.08 -21.02 8.30
N ALA A 144 -28.82 -19.87 8.92
CA ALA A 144 -29.12 -19.64 10.33
C ALA A 144 -30.63 -19.63 10.59
N GLU A 145 -31.42 -19.06 9.68
CA GLU A 145 -32.88 -19.05 9.74
C GLU A 145 -33.46 -20.47 9.62
N MET A 146 -32.99 -21.25 8.64
CA MET A 146 -33.36 -22.67 8.53
C MET A 146 -32.95 -23.46 9.78
N SER A 147 -31.73 -23.25 10.29
CA SER A 147 -31.25 -23.91 11.49
C SER A 147 -32.13 -23.58 12.70
N LEU A 148 -32.54 -22.32 12.86
CA LEU A 148 -33.43 -21.90 13.94
C LEU A 148 -34.78 -22.60 13.86
N MET A 149 -35.37 -22.69 12.66
CA MET A 149 -36.66 -23.35 12.43
C MET A 149 -36.61 -24.86 12.65
N CYS A 150 -35.46 -25.49 12.41
CA CYS A 150 -35.27 -26.93 12.59
C CYS A 150 -34.74 -27.32 13.99
N THR A 151 -34.47 -26.37 14.87
CA THR A 151 -33.95 -26.67 16.21
C THR A 151 -35.07 -27.24 17.10
N PRO A 152 -34.92 -28.45 17.65
CA PRO A 152 -35.91 -29.03 18.56
C PRO A 152 -35.87 -28.32 19.92
N THR A 153 -37.01 -28.26 20.60
CA THR A 153 -37.13 -27.72 21.95
C THR A 153 -36.82 -28.76 23.04
N GLU A 154 -36.67 -30.03 22.65
CA GLU A 154 -36.40 -31.15 23.56
C GLU A 154 -35.08 -30.96 24.32
N GLY A 155 -35.11 -31.17 25.64
CA GLY A 155 -33.93 -31.04 26.51
C GLY A 155 -33.60 -29.59 26.91
N LEU A 156 -34.33 -28.58 26.44
CA LEU A 156 -34.24 -27.22 26.94
C LEU A 156 -35.06 -27.05 28.23
N ALA A 157 -34.56 -26.21 29.15
CA ALA A 157 -35.36 -25.73 30.28
C ALA A 157 -36.58 -24.93 29.78
N GLU A 158 -37.64 -24.83 30.59
CA GLU A 158 -38.91 -24.15 30.22
C GLU A 158 -38.68 -22.77 29.59
N PHE A 159 -37.84 -21.94 30.20
CA PHE A 159 -37.46 -20.63 29.66
C PHE A 159 -36.82 -20.71 28.26
N GLY A 160 -35.94 -21.70 28.02
CA GLY A 160 -35.29 -21.90 26.73
C GLY A 160 -36.27 -22.35 25.64
N GLN A 161 -37.25 -23.19 26.01
CA GLN A 161 -38.33 -23.60 25.10
C GLN A 161 -39.19 -22.41 24.70
N GLU A 162 -39.63 -21.60 25.66
CA GLU A 162 -40.43 -20.40 25.40
C GLU A 162 -39.67 -19.40 24.52
N TYR A 163 -38.40 -19.13 24.85
CA TYR A 163 -37.56 -18.24 24.06
C TYR A 163 -37.40 -18.71 22.60
N LEU A 164 -37.11 -20.00 22.39
CA LEU A 164 -36.93 -20.55 21.05
C LEU A 164 -38.24 -20.47 20.24
N CYS A 165 -39.38 -20.81 20.84
CA CYS A 165 -40.69 -20.68 20.22
C CYS A 165 -41.01 -19.24 19.82
N ILE A 166 -40.69 -18.26 20.68
CA ILE A 166 -40.84 -16.83 20.37
C ILE A 166 -39.97 -16.46 19.16
N LYS A 167 -38.72 -16.91 19.11
CA LYS A 167 -37.80 -16.61 18.00
C LYS A 167 -38.23 -17.22 16.68
N GLN A 168 -38.68 -18.48 16.68
CA GLN A 168 -39.23 -19.14 15.51
C GLN A 168 -40.49 -18.43 14.99
N ARG A 169 -41.39 -18.01 15.88
CA ARG A 169 -42.59 -17.23 15.50
C ARG A 169 -42.23 -15.88 14.89
N GLN A 170 -41.31 -15.13 15.51
CA GLN A 170 -40.84 -13.84 14.99
C GLN A 170 -40.25 -13.97 13.59
N LEU A 171 -39.50 -15.05 13.32
CA LEU A 171 -38.94 -15.31 12.01
C LEU A 171 -40.04 -15.59 10.97
N LEU A 172 -41.02 -16.44 11.30
CA LEU A 172 -42.16 -16.72 10.41
C LEU A 172 -42.97 -15.46 10.07
N GLU A 173 -43.18 -14.57 11.04
CA GLU A 173 -43.87 -13.29 10.81
C GLU A 173 -43.08 -12.39 9.86
N LYS A 174 -41.75 -12.33 9.99
CA LYS A 174 -40.90 -11.57 9.07
C LYS A 174 -40.93 -12.13 7.65
N LEU A 175 -40.85 -13.44 7.50
CA LEU A 175 -40.92 -14.10 6.18
C LEU A 175 -42.27 -13.82 5.51
N LYS A 176 -43.37 -13.88 6.26
CA LYS A 176 -44.71 -13.54 5.75
C LYS A 176 -44.84 -12.09 5.30
N GLN A 177 -44.12 -11.16 5.94
CA GLN A 177 -44.10 -9.75 5.54
C GLN A 177 -43.29 -9.52 4.26
N LEU A 178 -42.29 -10.36 3.98
CA LEU A 178 -41.49 -10.27 2.76
C LEU A 178 -42.23 -10.76 1.51
N ASP A 179 -43.20 -11.67 1.69
CA ASP A 179 -43.99 -12.28 0.61
C ASP A 179 -45.21 -11.44 0.17
N ASN A 180 -45.52 -10.31 0.83
CA ASN A 180 -46.62 -9.39 0.47
C ASN A 180 -46.08 -8.11 -0.18
#